data_AF-A0A7M2A085-F1
#
_entry.id   AF-A0A7M2A085-F1
#
_cell.length_a   1.000
_cell.length_b   1.000
_cell.length_c   1.000
_cell.angle_alpha   90.00
_cell.angle_beta   90.00
_cell.angle_gamma   90.00
#
_symmetry.space_group_name_H-M   'P 1'
#
loop_
_entity.id
_entity.type
_entity.pdbx_description
1 polymer ?
#
loop_
_entity_poly.entity_id
_entity_poly.type
_entity_poly.pdbx_seq_one_letter_code
_entity_poly.pdbx_strand_id
1 'polypeptide(L)' 'MREPKQIRDQIERNRHELSRLAENHGMQDKQVLRQSMVLDELINEYNHFKYKNRFRNRQPIA' A
#
# COMPACT_ATOMS: atom_id res chain seq x y z
N MET A 1 6.71 -12.28 -12.50
CA MET A 1 7.00 -11.18 -11.56
C MET A 1 6.25 -9.95 -12.05
N ARG A 2 5.48 -9.28 -11.19
CA ARG A 2 4.86 -8.00 -11.56
C ARG A 2 5.97 -6.95 -11.69
N GLU A 3 5.91 -6.12 -12.71
CA GLU A 3 6.89 -5.05 -12.87
C GLU A 3 6.68 -3.96 -11.80
N PRO A 4 7.73 -3.29 -11.29
CA PRO A 4 7.59 -2.23 -10.29
C PRO A 4 6.60 -1.13 -10.71
N LYS A 5 6.49 -0.85 -12.01
CA LYS A 5 5.52 0.08 -12.58
C LYS A 5 4.08 -0.38 -12.38
N GLN A 6 3.79 -1.67 -12.58
CA GLN A 6 2.45 -2.25 -12.41
C GLN A 6 2.00 -2.17 -10.94
N ILE A 7 2.91 -2.42 -9.99
CA ILE A 7 2.58 -2.32 -8.55
C ILE A 7 2.32 -0.85 -8.18
N ARG A 8 3.12 0.08 -8.70
CA ARG A 8 2.89 1.53 -8.48
C ARG A 8 1.54 1.99 -9.04
N ASP A 9 1.17 1.55 -10.23
CA ASP A 9 -0.12 1.90 -10.83
C ASP A 9 -1.29 1.29 -10.02
N GLN A 10 -1.10 0.11 -9.42
CA GLN A 10 -2.09 -0.52 -8.54
C GLN A 10 -2.24 0.24 -7.22
N ILE A 11 -1.12 0.70 -6.64
CA ILE A 11 -1.11 1.55 -5.44
C ILE A 11 -1.93 2.82 -5.70
N GLU A 12 -1.68 3.52 -6.81
CA GLU A 12 -2.38 4.79 -7.06
C GLU A 12 -3.89 4.60 -7.25
N ARG A 13 -4.31 3.52 -7.93
CA ARG A 13 -5.74 3.17 -8.01
C ARG A 13 -6.36 2.92 -6.64
N ASN A 14 -5.66 2.17 -5.78
CA ASN A 14 -6.14 1.88 -4.43
C ASN A 14 -6.20 3.14 -3.55
N ARG A 15 -5.29 4.11 -3.76
CA ARG A 15 -5.34 5.42 -3.08
C ARG A 15 -6.59 6.20 -3.47
N HIS A 16 -6.89 6.29 -4.76
CA HIS A 16 -8.10 6.96 -5.22
C HIS A 16 -9.37 6.31 -4.70
N GLU A 17 -9.41 4.97 -4.68
CA GLU A 17 -10.55 4.22 -4.14
C GLU A 17 -10.72 4.45 -2.62
N LEU A 18 -9.62 4.41 -1.86
CA LEU A 18 -9.63 4.70 -0.42
C LEU A 18 -10.12 6.13 -0.13
N SER A 19 -9.63 7.12 -0.88
CA SER A 19 -10.08 8.51 -0.76
C SER A 19 -11.57 8.63 -1.02
N ARG A 20 -12.09 8.00 -2.07
CA ARG A 20 -13.51 8.01 -2.40
C ARG A 20 -14.35 7.34 -1.30
N LEU A 21 -13.89 6.21 -0.75
CA LEU A 21 -14.59 5.52 0.34
C LEU A 21 -14.58 6.38 1.62
N ALA A 22 -13.47 7.02 1.94
CA ALA A 22 -13.33 7.89 3.11
C ALA A 22 -14.21 9.15 3.00
N GLU A 23 -14.33 9.74 1.81
CA GLU A 23 -15.22 10.87 1.55
C GLU A 23 -16.71 10.49 1.70
N ASN A 24 -17.09 9.28 1.28
CA ASN A 24 -18.49 8.84 1.31
C ASN A 24 -18.94 8.28 2.67
N HIS A 25 -18.05 7.57 3.38
CA HIS A 25 -18.41 6.79 4.57
C HIS A 25 -17.68 7.24 5.85
N GLY A 26 -16.64 8.06 5.71
CA GLY A 26 -15.79 8.50 6.82
C GLY A 26 -14.66 7.52 7.14
N MET A 27 -13.62 8.02 7.80
CA MET A 27 -12.36 7.28 8.02
C MET A 27 -12.49 6.03 8.90
N GLN A 28 -13.53 5.93 9.73
CA GLN A 28 -13.75 4.80 10.64
C GLN A 28 -14.62 3.70 10.04
N ASP A 29 -15.10 3.87 8.80
CA ASP A 29 -15.91 2.86 8.15
C ASP A 29 -15.10 1.58 7.88
N LYS A 30 -15.74 0.42 8.05
CA LYS A 30 -15.09 -0.89 7.91
C LYS A 30 -14.53 -1.10 6.50
N GLN A 31 -15.18 -0.56 5.47
CA GLN A 31 -14.70 -0.66 4.09
C GLN A 31 -13.46 0.20 3.88
N VAL A 32 -13.41 1.39 4.47
CA VAL A 32 -12.25 2.28 4.45
C VAL A 32 -11.05 1.62 5.14
N LEU A 33 -11.26 1.06 6.34
CA LEU A 33 -10.22 0.36 7.09
C LEU A 33 -9.71 -0.90 6.35
N ARG A 34 -10.60 -1.64 5.69
CA ARG A 34 -10.19 -2.80 4.90
C ARG A 34 -9.39 -2.37 3.67
N GLN A 35 -9.83 -1.32 2.99
CA GLN A 35 -9.15 -0.80 1.81
C GLN A 35 -7.77 -0.23 2.16
N SER A 36 -7.61 0.41 3.33
CA SER A 36 -6.30 0.89 3.78
C SER A 36 -5.31 -0.26 4.02
N MET A 37 -5.76 -1.39 4.57
CA MET A 37 -4.92 -2.58 4.75
C MET A 37 -4.43 -3.13 3.40
N VAL A 38 -5.31 -3.20 2.38
CA VAL A 38 -4.92 -3.64 1.03
C VAL A 38 -3.88 -2.70 0.41
N LEU A 39 -4.08 -1.39 0.58
CA LEU A 39 -3.13 -0.39 0.11
C LEU A 39 -1.77 -0.53 0.81
N ASP A 40 -1.75 -0.76 2.12
CA ASP A 40 -0.52 -0.97 2.89
C ASP A 40 0.25 -2.22 2.44
N GLU A 41 -0.45 -3.33 2.18
CA GLU A 41 0.16 -4.55 1.63
C GLU A 41 0.82 -4.28 0.27
N LEU A 42 0.14 -3.57 -0.63
CA LEU A 42 0.69 -3.21 -1.95
C LEU A 42 1.92 -2.29 -1.84
N ILE A 43 1.90 -1.33 -0.92
CA ILE A 43 3.03 -0.45 -0.64
C ILE A 43 4.21 -1.26 -0.11
N ASN A 44 3.96 -2.19 0.82
CA ASN A 44 4.98 -3.08 1.36
C ASN A 44 5.57 -4.00 0.29
N GLU A 45 4.74 -4.55 -0.60
CA GLU A 45 5.20 -5.35 -1.75
C GLU A 45 6.10 -4.50 -2.67
N TYR A 46 5.66 -3.29 -3.05
CA TYR A 46 6.46 -2.37 -3.86
C TYR A 46 7.79 -2.01 -3.19
N ASN A 47 7.76 -1.74 -1.88
CA ASN A 47 8.97 -1.45 -1.11
C ASN A 47 9.88 -2.67 -1.05
N HIS A 48 9.35 -3.88 -0.88
CA HIS A 48 10.14 -5.10 -0.92
C HIS A 48 10.85 -5.26 -2.27
N PHE A 49 10.17 -5.02 -3.40
CA PHE A 49 10.79 -5.05 -4.71
C PHE A 49 11.84 -3.94 -4.89
N LYS A 50 11.51 -2.69 -4.51
CA LYS A 50 12.39 -1.53 -4.68
C LYS A 50 13.63 -1.56 -3.79
N TYR A 51 13.53 -2.18 -2.61
CA TYR A 51 14.55 -2.16 -1.58
C TYR A 51 15.05 -3.56 -1.20
N LYS A 52 14.76 -4.62 -1.98
CA LYS A 52 15.25 -5.99 -1.75
C LYS A 52 16.76 -6.06 -1.55
N ASN A 53 17.52 -5.15 -2.18
CA ASN A 53 18.97 -5.00 -2.00
C ASN A 53 19.39 -4.00 -0.89
N ARG A 54 18.48 -3.18 -0.35
CA ARG A 54 18.77 -2.22 0.73
C ARG A 54 18.43 -2.72 2.14
N PHE A 55 17.60 -3.75 2.28
CA PHE A 55 17.18 -4.30 3.58
C PHE A 55 18.12 -5.36 4.18
N ARG A 56 19.25 -5.69 3.56
CA ARG A 56 20.32 -6.43 4.27
C ARG A 56 20.90 -5.64 5.46
N ASN A 57 20.66 -4.32 5.54
CA ASN A 57 21.34 -3.42 6.49
C ASN A 57 20.41 -2.61 7.42
N ARG A 58 19.14 -2.97 7.63
CA ARG A 58 18.30 -2.26 8.62
C ARG A 58 17.66 -3.24 9.60
N GLN A 59 18.22 -3.25 10.82
CA GLN A 59 17.69 -3.97 11.98
C GLN A 59 16.29 -3.46 12.36
N PRO A 60 15.44 -4.32 12.94
CA PRO A 60 14.11 -3.94 13.38
C PRO A 60 14.22 -2.94 14.53
N ILE A 61 13.43 -1.86 14.45
CA ILE A 61 13.24 -0.93 15.56
C ILE A 61 12.16 -1.60 16.44
N ALA A 62 12.58 -2.08 17.60
CA ALA A 62 11.72 -2.57 18.68
C ALA A 62 11.13 -1.39 19.47
#